data_AF-A0A2A8HN64-F1
#
_entry.id   AF-A0A2A8HN64-F1
#
_cell.length_a   1.000
_cell.length_b   1.000
_cell.length_c   1.000
_cell.angle_alpha   90.00
_cell.angle_beta   90.00
_cell.angle_gamma   90.00
#
_symmetry.space_group_name_H-M   'P 1'
#
loop_
_entity.id
_entity.type
_entity.pdbx_description
1 polymer ?
#
loop_
_entity_poly.entity_id
_entity_poly.type
_entity_poly.pdbx_seq_one_letter_code
_entity_poly.pdbx_strand_id
1 'polypeptide(L)' 'MARSKTSSRDALLKLREHRRELDAREIALRDAAAAELGKVLIECGAELIEPSKLKALVSKALTLGIDPALARLSAAD' A
#
# COMPACT_ATOMS: atom_id res chain seq x y z
N MET A 1 -12.68 45.99 12.34
CA MET A 1 -11.68 44.91 12.18
C MET A 1 -12.41 43.58 12.00
N ALA A 2 -12.63 43.11 10.76
CA ALA A 2 -13.12 41.76 10.49
C ALA A 2 -12.71 41.31 9.07
N ARG A 3 -11.43 41.43 8.76
CA ARG A 3 -10.82 40.78 7.58
C ARG A 3 -9.92 39.65 8.07
N SER A 4 -10.48 38.46 8.13
CA SER A 4 -9.81 37.17 7.88
C SER A 4 -10.76 36.10 8.39
N LYS A 5 -10.98 35.08 7.56
CA LYS A 5 -11.37 33.71 7.89
C LYS A 5 -12.09 33.18 6.66
N THR A 6 -11.35 32.51 5.79
CA THR A 6 -11.87 31.25 5.25
C THR A 6 -12.52 30.55 6.44
N SER A 7 -13.84 30.32 6.39
CA SER A 7 -14.58 29.81 7.54
C SER A 7 -13.85 28.59 8.07
N SER A 8 -13.67 28.44 9.38
CA SER A 8 -13.03 27.24 9.95
C SER A 8 -13.67 25.96 9.40
N ARG A 9 -14.96 26.03 9.05
CA ARG A 9 -15.70 24.99 8.33
C ARG A 9 -15.12 24.69 6.94
N ASP A 10 -14.83 25.71 6.15
CA ASP A 10 -14.27 25.56 4.79
C ASP A 10 -12.86 24.98 4.84
N ALA A 11 -12.06 25.37 5.84
CA ALA A 11 -10.74 24.78 6.07
C ALA A 11 -10.84 23.29 6.43
N LEU A 12 -11.80 22.91 7.27
CA LEU A 12 -12.05 21.51 7.61
C LEU A 12 -12.59 20.70 6.42
N LEU A 13 -13.44 21.29 5.56
CA LEU A 13 -13.93 20.64 4.34
C LEU A 13 -12.78 20.34 3.37
N LYS A 14 -11.92 21.33 3.11
CA LYS A 14 -10.71 21.14 2.28
C LYS A 14 -9.78 20.07 2.85
N LEU A 15 -9.56 20.07 4.17
CA LEU A 15 -8.74 19.05 4.81
C LEU A 15 -9.33 17.64 4.62
N ARG A 16 -10.66 17.49 4.69
CA ARG A 16 -11.33 16.21 4.45
C ARG A 16 -11.19 15.75 3.01
N GLU A 17 -11.29 16.66 2.04
CA GLU A 17 -11.06 16.36 0.63
C GLU A 17 -9.63 15.91 0.38
N HIS A 18 -8.64 16.64 0.89
CA HIS A 18 -7.23 16.24 0.77
C HIS A 18 -6.93 14.89 1.42
N ARG A 19 -7.56 14.54 2.55
CA ARG A 19 -7.42 13.19 3.13
C ARG A 19 -7.93 12.11 2.18
N ARG A 20 -9.11 12.30 1.59
CA ARG A 20 -9.67 11.35 0.60
C ARG A 20 -8.77 11.20 -0.63
N GLU A 21 -8.20 12.30 -1.11
CA GLU A 21 -7.24 12.28 -2.21
C GLU A 21 -5.96 11.52 -1.85
N LEU A 22 -5.45 11.71 -0.63
CA LEU A 22 -4.29 10.97 -0.12
C LEU A 22 -4.58 9.48 0.02
N ASP A 23 -5.73 9.10 0.58
CA ASP A 23 -6.14 7.71 0.72
C ASP A 23 -6.22 7.01 -0.65
N ALA A 24 -6.82 7.69 -1.65
CA ALA A 24 -6.91 7.17 -3.01
C ALA A 24 -5.52 7.02 -3.66
N ARG A 25 -4.61 7.98 -3.45
CA ARG A 25 -3.23 7.90 -3.94
C ARG A 25 -2.43 6.80 -3.26
N GLU A 26 -2.63 6.59 -1.95
CA GLU A 26 -1.97 5.52 -1.22
C GLU A 26 -2.36 4.15 -1.79
N ILE A 27 -3.65 3.92 -2.05
CA ILE A 27 -4.13 2.68 -2.67
C ILE A 27 -3.48 2.49 -4.04
N ALA A 28 -3.52 3.52 -4.90
CA ALA A 28 -2.91 3.45 -6.23
C ALA A 28 -1.39 3.18 -6.19
N LEU A 29 -0.68 3.78 -5.23
CA LEU A 29 0.76 3.57 -5.04
C LEU A 29 1.06 2.15 -4.56
N ARG A 30 0.23 1.58 -3.68
CA ARG A 30 0.36 0.20 -3.22
C ARG A 30 0.15 -0.80 -4.37
N ASP A 31 -0.87 -0.58 -5.18
CA ASP A 31 -1.16 -1.43 -6.34
C ASP A 31 -0.02 -1.37 -7.37
N ALA A 32 0.48 -0.17 -7.65
CA ALA A 32 1.63 0.03 -8.54
C ALA A 32 2.90 -0.65 -7.99
N ALA A 33 3.18 -0.52 -6.69
CA ALA A 33 4.31 -1.18 -6.06
C ALA A 33 4.19 -2.71 -6.12
N ALA A 34 3.00 -3.26 -5.88
CA ALA A 34 2.75 -4.70 -5.99
C ALA A 34 2.97 -5.20 -7.43
N ALA A 35 2.50 -4.45 -8.44
CA ALA A 35 2.70 -4.80 -9.84
C ALA A 35 4.19 -4.79 -10.23
N GLU A 36 4.94 -3.75 -9.83
CA GLU A 36 6.38 -3.67 -10.12
C GLU A 36 7.18 -4.75 -9.38
N LEU A 37 6.87 -5.04 -8.11
CA LEU A 37 7.46 -6.16 -7.39
C LEU A 37 7.16 -7.50 -8.07
N GLY A 38 5.94 -7.68 -8.58
CA GLY A 38 5.56 -8.87 -9.35
C GLY A 38 6.40 -9.04 -10.62
N LYS A 39 6.62 -7.96 -11.39
CA LYS A 39 7.51 -7.98 -12.56
C LYS A 39 8.93 -8.33 -12.17
N VAL A 40 9.48 -7.70 -11.13
CA VAL A 40 10.83 -8.00 -10.64
C VAL A 40 10.98 -9.47 -10.25
N LEU A 41 9.97 -10.06 -9.61
CA LEU A 41 9.98 -11.49 -9.26
C LEU A 41 9.95 -12.41 -10.48
N ILE A 42 9.17 -12.05 -11.51
CA ILE A 42 9.10 -12.80 -12.78
C ILE A 42 10.42 -12.67 -13.54
N GLU A 43 10.96 -11.45 -13.65
CA GLU A 43 12.21 -11.12 -14.35
C GLU A 43 13.44 -11.70 -13.66
N CYS A 44 13.44 -11.77 -12.33
CA CYS A 44 14.49 -12.44 -11.56
C CYS A 44 14.48 -13.97 -11.72
N GLY A 45 13.51 -14.53 -12.45
CA GLY A 45 13.38 -15.95 -12.70
C GLY A 45 12.97 -16.70 -11.44
N ALA A 46 11.69 -17.05 -11.32
CA ALA A 46 11.24 -18.03 -10.33
C ALA A 46 11.97 -19.40 -10.45
N GLU A 47 12.68 -19.64 -11.56
CA GLU A 47 13.57 -20.78 -11.75
C GLU A 47 14.97 -20.62 -11.09
N LEU A 48 15.37 -19.41 -10.68
CA LEU A 48 16.70 -19.10 -10.13
C LEU A 48 16.68 -18.57 -8.68
N ILE A 49 15.52 -18.43 -8.05
CA ILE A 49 15.48 -18.09 -6.62
C ILE A 49 16.04 -19.27 -5.83
N GLU A 50 17.27 -19.13 -5.36
CA GLU A 50 17.86 -20.07 -4.40
C GLU A 50 16.93 -20.25 -3.19
N PRO A 51 16.77 -21.48 -2.66
CA PRO A 51 15.88 -21.76 -1.55
C PRO A 51 16.12 -20.88 -0.31
N SER A 52 17.37 -20.45 -0.09
CA SER A 52 17.77 -19.52 0.97
C SER A 52 17.15 -18.13 0.80
N LYS A 53 17.11 -17.61 -0.42
CA LYS A 53 16.52 -16.32 -0.77
C LYS A 53 15.00 -16.37 -0.73
N LEU A 54 14.40 -17.48 -1.19
CA LEU A 54 12.96 -17.70 -1.03
C LEU A 54 12.56 -17.72 0.44
N LYS A 55 13.30 -18.46 1.27
CA LYS A 55 13.07 -18.51 2.71
C LYS A 55 13.20 -17.13 3.36
N ALA A 56 14.23 -16.36 3.01
CA ALA A 56 14.42 -15.00 3.52
C ALA A 56 13.28 -14.06 3.09
N LEU A 57 12.80 -14.18 1.85
CA LEU A 57 11.67 -13.41 1.34
C LEU A 57 10.38 -13.75 2.10
N VAL A 58 10.07 -15.04 2.27
CA VAL A 58 8.91 -15.52 3.02
C VAL A 58 8.99 -15.08 4.49
N SER A 59 10.15 -15.21 5.14
CA SER A 59 10.32 -14.76 6.52
C SER A 59 10.16 -13.25 6.66
N LYS A 60 10.69 -12.45 5.73
CA LYS A 60 10.48 -10.99 5.73
C LYS A 60 9.02 -10.62 5.50
N ALA A 61 8.35 -11.29 4.57
CA ALA A 61 6.92 -11.12 4.32
C ALA A 61 6.10 -11.42 5.59
N LEU A 62 6.37 -12.53 6.28
CA LEU A 62 5.74 -12.86 7.55
C LEU A 62 5.98 -11.78 8.62
N THR A 63 7.22 -11.27 8.75
CA THR A 63 7.51 -10.17 9.70
C THR A 63 6.81 -8.86 9.35
N LEU A 64 6.51 -8.63 8.06
CA LEU A 64 5.75 -7.47 7.58
C LEU A 64 4.23 -7.66 7.76
N GLY A 65 3.79 -8.78 8.33
CA GLY A 65 2.38 -9.06 8.57
C GLY A 65 1.64 -9.52 7.32
N ILE A 66 2.27 -10.38 6.49
CA ILE A 66 1.55 -10.98 5.36
C ILE A 66 0.42 -11.91 5.81
N ASP A 67 0.50 -12.48 7.02
CA ASP A 67 -0.55 -13.34 7.58
C ASP A 67 -1.94 -12.67 7.63
N PRO A 68 -2.11 -11.47 8.22
CA PRO A 68 -3.40 -10.77 8.17
C PRO A 68 -3.78 -10.28 6.77
N ALA A 69 -2.84 -10.16 5.81
CA ALA A 69 -3.16 -9.85 4.42
C ALA A 69 -3.69 -11.09 3.68
N LEU A 70 -3.04 -12.24 3.86
CA LEU A 70 -3.46 -13.52 3.33
C LEU A 70 -4.82 -13.95 3.92
N ALA A 71 -5.05 -13.77 5.22
CA ALA A 71 -6.32 -14.07 5.87
C ALA A 71 -7.51 -13.26 5.29
N ARG A 72 -7.25 -12.02 4.85
CA ARG A 72 -8.26 -11.17 4.18
C ARG A 72 -8.56 -11.65 2.76
N LEU A 73 -7.54 -12.13 2.05
CA LEU A 73 -7.67 -12.67 0.70
C LEU A 73 -8.35 -14.04 0.71
N SER A 74 -7.99 -14.92 1.63
CA SER A 74 -8.60 -16.26 1.77
C SER A 74 -10.03 -16.23 2.31
N ALA A 75 -10.46 -15.13 2.93
CA ALA A 75 -11.85 -14.95 3.34
C ALA A 75 -12.74 -14.40 2.19
N ALA A 76 -12.13 -14.06 1.05
CA ALA A 76 -12.82 -13.58 -0.14
C ALA A 76 -13.09 -14.69 -1.19
N ASP A 77 -12.58 -15.91 -0.95
CA ASP A 77 -12.88 -17.16 -1.69
C ASP A 77 -13.87 -18.04 -0.91
#